data_AF-A0A450U1M4-F1
#
_entry.id   AF-A0A450U1M4-F1
#
_cell.length_a   1.000
_cell.length_b   1.000
_cell.length_c   1.000
_cell.angle_alpha   90.00
_cell.angle_beta   90.00
_cell.angle_gamma   90.00
#
_symmetry.space_group_name_H-M   'P 1'
#
loop_
_entity.id
_entity.type
_entity.pdbx_description
1 polymer ?
#
loop_
_entity_poly.entity_id
_entity_poly.type
_entity_poly.pdbx_seq_one_letter_code
_entity_poly.pdbx_strand_id
1 'polypeptide(L)'
;MGQFLAIGLATRISANKAKADKAGLDREQLQEEMRKKFYYAPEIYVAIDQGEYYEFMLKDDILHAQLIPFLREIYPLLYDRPVYYRDIIEKLEKTPPAEWLLWAEGKPEEAFQIDEYGEQDYLEKNDSDVYINYHSLLLSMEGKIFMETFGRQFNFFKYTMMRTFKQFSLSGALRIYITG
;
A
#
# COMPACT_ATOMS: atom_id res chain seq x y z
N MET A 1 4.86 -22.43 -3.00
CA MET A 1 3.65 -21.59 -2.91
C MET A 1 3.61 -20.70 -4.15
N GLY A 2 2.44 -20.23 -4.57
CA GLY A 2 2.31 -19.44 -5.80
C GLY A 2 2.48 -17.96 -5.49
N GLN A 3 3.11 -17.21 -6.39
CA GLN A 3 3.19 -15.75 -6.32
C GLN A 3 2.02 -15.14 -7.09
N PHE A 4 1.41 -14.09 -6.55
CA PHE A 4 0.22 -13.44 -7.06
C PHE A 4 0.45 -11.95 -7.29
N LEU A 5 -0.25 -11.36 -8.26
CA LEU A 5 -0.32 -9.91 -8.40
C LEU A 5 -1.36 -9.36 -7.45
N ALA A 6 -0.99 -8.37 -6.66
CA ALA A 6 -1.89 -7.73 -5.72
C ALA A 6 -2.01 -6.24 -6.03
N ILE A 7 -3.21 -5.71 -5.78
CA ILE A 7 -3.45 -4.27 -5.62
C ILE A 7 -3.86 -4.05 -4.17
N GLY A 8 -3.27 -3.06 -3.53
CA GLY A 8 -3.56 -2.74 -2.14
C GLY A 8 -3.29 -1.29 -1.78
N LEU A 9 -3.70 -0.92 -0.57
CA LEU A 9 -3.41 0.39 0.04
C LEU A 9 -2.33 0.22 1.10
N ALA A 10 -1.18 0.88 0.95
CA ALA A 10 -0.12 0.89 1.94
C ALA A 10 -0.58 1.65 3.20
N THR A 11 -1.03 0.92 4.22
CA THR A 11 -1.50 1.47 5.50
C THR A 11 -0.35 1.80 6.44
N ARG A 12 0.75 1.05 6.34
CA ARG A 12 2.01 1.34 7.03
C ARG A 12 3.19 1.05 6.11
N ILE A 13 4.19 1.92 6.15
CA ILE A 13 5.46 1.79 5.43
C ILE A 13 6.58 1.86 6.45
N SER A 14 7.61 1.02 6.32
CA SER A 14 8.76 1.10 7.23
C SER A 14 10.11 0.87 6.55
N ALA A 15 11.12 1.58 7.04
CA ALA A 15 12.49 1.47 6.57
C ALA A 15 13.45 1.47 7.76
N ASN A 16 14.50 0.63 7.70
CA ASN A 16 15.46 0.52 8.79
C ASN A 16 16.40 1.75 8.84
N LYS A 17 16.51 2.39 10.01
CA LYS A 17 17.32 3.61 10.21
C LYS A 17 18.80 3.36 9.93
N ALA A 18 19.37 2.29 10.48
CA ALA A 18 20.79 1.99 10.28
C ALA A 18 21.15 1.73 8.79
N LYS A 19 20.21 1.24 7.98
CA LYS A 19 20.39 1.12 6.53
C LYS A 19 20.28 2.48 5.82
N ALA A 20 19.31 3.31 6.21
CA ALA A 20 19.18 4.67 5.68
C ALA A 20 20.42 5.53 6.03
N ASP A 21 20.91 5.46 7.26
CA ASP A 21 22.09 6.18 7.73
C ASP A 21 23.34 5.77 6.93
N LYS A 22 23.52 4.46 6.69
CA LYS A 22 24.62 3.96 5.83
C LYS A 22 24.51 4.45 4.39
N ALA A 23 23.30 4.57 3.88
CA ALA A 23 23.02 5.17 2.58
C ALA A 23 23.19 6.70 2.58
N GLY A 24 23.50 7.32 3.72
CA GLY A 24 23.62 8.77 3.88
C GLY A 24 22.28 9.49 3.71
N LEU A 25 21.20 8.85 4.16
CA LEU A 25 19.83 9.35 4.09
C LEU A 25 19.27 9.56 5.50
N ASP A 26 18.94 10.80 5.83
CA ASP A 26 17.99 11.06 6.92
C ASP A 26 16.54 10.74 6.47
N ARG A 27 15.58 10.89 7.39
CA ARG A 27 14.16 10.61 7.14
C ARG A 27 13.59 11.46 5.99
N GLU A 28 13.91 12.75 5.92
CA GLU A 28 13.35 13.66 4.93
C GLU A 28 13.90 13.34 3.53
N GLN A 29 15.20 13.07 3.47
CA GLN A 29 15.88 12.62 2.26
C GLN A 29 15.35 11.26 1.79
N LEU A 30 15.10 10.33 2.72
CA LEU A 30 14.49 9.03 2.41
C LEU A 30 13.09 9.21 1.81
N GLN A 31 12.23 10.02 2.43
CA GLN A 31 10.91 10.32 1.91
C GLN A 31 10.96 10.94 0.50
N GLU A 32 11.94 11.82 0.25
CA GLU A 32 12.14 12.44 -1.06
C GLU A 32 12.56 11.42 -2.13
N GLU A 33 13.46 10.49 -1.79
CA GLU A 33 13.83 9.39 -2.69
C GLU A 33 12.65 8.46 -2.97
N MET A 34 11.86 8.11 -1.93
CA MET A 34 10.63 7.32 -2.08
C MET A 34 9.62 8.03 -2.97
N ARG A 35 9.46 9.36 -2.83
CA ARG A 35 8.57 10.17 -3.66
C ARG A 35 8.97 10.11 -5.12
N LYS A 36 10.27 10.26 -5.42
CA LYS A 36 10.80 10.23 -6.79
C LYS A 36 10.73 8.86 -7.44
N LYS A 37 11.12 7.80 -6.72
CA LYS A 37 11.25 6.45 -7.30
C LYS A 37 9.97 5.64 -7.26
N PHE A 38 9.18 5.78 -6.19
CA PHE A 38 8.05 4.90 -5.90
C PHE A 38 6.72 5.65 -5.86
N TYR A 39 6.67 6.93 -6.23
CA TYR A 39 5.48 7.78 -6.15
C TYR A 39 4.85 7.80 -4.75
N TYR A 40 5.69 7.78 -3.72
CA TYR A 40 5.25 7.96 -2.34
C TYR A 40 4.67 9.37 -2.13
N ALA A 41 3.53 9.44 -1.44
CA ALA A 41 2.78 10.67 -1.16
C ALA A 41 2.90 11.05 0.32
N PRO A 42 3.98 11.72 0.77
CA PRO A 42 4.22 12.01 2.19
C PRO A 42 3.06 12.72 2.90
N GLU A 43 2.30 13.53 2.18
CA GLU A 43 1.18 14.32 2.69
C GLU A 43 0.05 13.48 3.31
N ILE A 44 -0.10 12.21 2.94
CA ILE A 44 -1.15 11.33 3.48
C ILE A 44 -0.66 10.47 4.66
N TYR A 45 0.61 10.57 5.04
CA TYR A 45 1.21 9.77 6.11
C TYR A 45 1.61 10.63 7.31
N VAL A 46 1.64 10.01 8.48
CA VAL A 46 2.31 10.51 9.69
C VAL A 46 3.63 9.77 9.81
N ALA A 47 4.73 10.51 9.88
CA ALA A 47 6.06 9.95 10.12
C ALA A 47 6.29 9.77 11.63
N ILE A 48 6.70 8.58 12.03
CA ILE A 48 6.96 8.19 13.42
C ILE A 48 8.35 7.56 13.48
N ASP A 49 9.17 8.06 14.41
CA ASP A 49 10.47 7.46 14.68
C ASP A 49 10.29 6.37 15.76
N GLN A 50 10.23 5.12 15.34
CA GLN A 50 9.95 4.00 16.25
C GLN A 50 11.14 3.04 16.31
N GLY A 51 11.88 3.08 17.43
CA GLY A 51 13.05 2.22 17.63
C GLY A 51 14.04 2.31 16.46
N GLU A 52 14.31 1.17 15.83
CA GLU A 52 15.24 1.00 14.71
C GLU A 52 14.64 1.34 13.32
N TYR A 53 13.38 1.76 13.25
CA TYR A 53 12.67 2.00 12.00
C TYR A 53 12.12 3.42 11.89
N TYR A 54 12.20 3.98 10.69
CA TYR A 54 11.31 5.04 10.26
C TYR A 54 9.98 4.39 9.87
N GLU A 55 8.89 4.76 10.53
CA GLU A 55 7.54 4.31 10.20
C GLU A 55 6.72 5.45 9.61
N PHE A 56 5.92 5.14 8.60
CA PHE A 56 4.99 6.07 7.97
C PHE A 56 3.60 5.43 7.99
N MET A 57 2.71 5.97 8.82
CA MET A 57 1.35 5.46 9.00
C MET A 57 0.36 6.30 8.20
N LEU A 58 -0.51 5.65 7.42
CA LEU A 58 -1.56 6.34 6.69
C LEU A 58 -2.46 7.06 7.70
N LYS A 59 -2.78 8.33 7.44
CA LYS A 59 -3.58 9.12 8.38
C LYS A 59 -5.02 8.58 8.47
N ASP A 60 -5.47 8.39 9.70
CA ASP A 60 -6.82 7.90 10.01
C ASP A 60 -7.91 8.82 9.45
N ASP A 61 -7.73 10.14 9.48
CA ASP A 61 -8.72 11.09 8.95
C ASP A 61 -8.93 10.91 7.43
N ILE A 62 -7.85 10.68 6.67
CA ILE A 62 -7.92 10.37 5.24
C ILE A 62 -8.56 9.01 5.01
N LEU A 63 -8.11 7.97 5.73
CA LEU A 63 -8.64 6.61 5.57
C LEU A 63 -10.13 6.58 5.89
N HIS A 64 -10.54 7.09 7.05
CA HIS A 64 -11.92 7.08 7.51
C HIS A 64 -12.85 7.89 6.60
N ALA A 65 -12.38 9.02 6.07
CA ALA A 65 -13.18 9.85 5.18
C ALA A 65 -13.33 9.26 3.77
N GLN A 66 -12.32 8.54 3.26
CA GLN A 66 -12.25 8.20 1.83
C GLN A 66 -12.35 6.72 1.51
N LEU A 67 -12.15 5.79 2.46
CA LEU A 67 -12.11 4.36 2.14
C LEU A 67 -13.38 3.87 1.45
N ILE A 68 -14.56 4.03 2.06
CA ILE A 68 -15.81 3.54 1.45
C ILE A 68 -16.10 4.19 0.08
N PRO A 69 -16.06 5.53 -0.08
CA PRO A 69 -16.21 6.15 -1.39
C PRO A 69 -15.21 5.63 -2.43
N PHE A 70 -13.96 5.43 -2.04
CA PHE A 70 -12.90 4.91 -2.90
C PHE A 70 -13.19 3.46 -3.32
N LEU A 71 -13.56 2.59 -2.38
CA LEU A 71 -13.92 1.19 -2.65
C LEU A 71 -15.10 1.07 -3.62
N ARG A 72 -16.10 1.95 -3.48
CA ARG A 72 -17.25 2.01 -4.39
C ARG A 72 -16.86 2.36 -5.84
N GLU A 73 -15.75 3.04 -6.06
CA GLU A 73 -15.24 3.35 -7.40
C GLU A 73 -14.25 2.32 -7.93
N ILE A 74 -13.33 1.81 -7.11
CA ILE A 74 -12.28 0.89 -7.56
C ILE A 74 -12.78 -0.54 -7.74
N TYR A 75 -13.65 -1.05 -6.85
CA TYR A 75 -14.07 -2.46 -6.93
C TYR A 75 -14.82 -2.82 -8.22
N PRO A 76 -15.74 -1.99 -8.75
CA PRO A 76 -16.35 -2.27 -10.05
C PRO A 76 -15.37 -2.36 -11.23
N LEU A 77 -14.15 -1.82 -11.08
CA LEU A 77 -13.09 -1.89 -12.08
C LEU A 77 -12.20 -3.14 -11.91
N LEU A 78 -12.12 -3.68 -10.69
CA LEU A 78 -11.33 -4.87 -10.36
C LEU A 78 -12.14 -6.17 -10.52
N TYR A 79 -13.43 -6.14 -10.20
CA TYR A 79 -14.30 -7.31 -10.16
C TYR A 79 -15.42 -7.24 -11.20
N ASP A 80 -15.67 -8.34 -11.91
CA ASP A 80 -16.72 -8.44 -12.92
C ASP A 80 -18.13 -8.51 -12.30
N ARG A 81 -18.24 -8.93 -11.04
CA ARG A 81 -19.52 -9.12 -10.33
C ARG A 81 -19.52 -8.46 -8.95
N PRO A 82 -20.60 -7.75 -8.59
CA PRO A 82 -20.75 -7.15 -7.26
C PRO A 82 -20.70 -8.12 -6.08
N VAL A 83 -20.98 -9.41 -6.29
CA VAL A 83 -20.99 -10.43 -5.22
C VAL A 83 -19.63 -10.57 -4.54
N TYR A 84 -18.53 -10.20 -5.21
CA TYR A 84 -17.18 -10.30 -4.65
C TYR A 84 -16.83 -9.19 -3.64
N TYR A 85 -17.59 -8.10 -3.61
CA TYR A 85 -17.22 -6.93 -2.80
C TYR A 85 -18.39 -6.20 -2.12
N ARG A 86 -19.65 -6.51 -2.47
CA ARG A 86 -20.82 -5.83 -1.90
C ARG A 86 -20.89 -6.01 -0.39
N ASP A 87 -20.70 -7.24 0.08
CA ASP A 87 -20.81 -7.57 1.50
C ASP A 87 -19.71 -6.87 2.32
N ILE A 88 -18.54 -6.64 1.72
CA ILE A 88 -17.44 -5.86 2.31
C ILE A 88 -17.88 -4.42 2.55
N ILE A 89 -18.44 -3.76 1.53
CA ILE A 89 -18.91 -2.37 1.66
C ILE A 89 -20.02 -2.29 2.71
N GLU A 90 -21.01 -3.19 2.67
CA GLU A 90 -22.11 -3.22 3.64
C GLU A 90 -21.62 -3.47 5.08
N LYS A 91 -20.57 -4.28 5.24
CA LYS A 91 -19.95 -4.54 6.54
C LYS A 91 -19.23 -3.29 7.05
N LEU A 92 -18.42 -2.64 6.21
CA LEU A 92 -17.70 -1.42 6.58
C LEU A 92 -18.63 -0.28 6.97
N GLU A 93 -19.78 -0.13 6.30
CA GLU A 93 -20.79 0.87 6.65
C GLU A 93 -21.44 0.64 8.02
N LYS A 94 -21.46 -0.60 8.50
CA LYS A 94 -22.01 -0.99 9.80
C LYS A 94 -20.93 -1.07 10.89
N THR A 95 -19.67 -0.95 10.52
CA THR A 95 -18.52 -1.06 11.43
C THR A 95 -17.92 0.33 11.68
N PRO A 96 -17.63 0.71 12.93
CA PRO A 96 -16.94 1.97 13.23
C PRO A 96 -15.62 2.09 12.45
N PRO A 97 -15.26 3.26 11.89
CA PRO A 97 -14.05 3.40 11.07
C PRO A 97 -12.75 2.94 11.76
N ALA A 98 -12.63 3.18 13.05
CA ALA A 98 -11.50 2.76 13.87
C ALA A 98 -11.30 1.22 13.94
N GLU A 99 -12.32 0.43 13.59
CA GLU A 99 -12.28 -1.03 13.61
C GLU A 99 -12.02 -1.65 12.23
N TRP A 100 -11.97 -0.85 11.15
CA TRP A 100 -11.83 -1.39 9.79
C TRP A 100 -10.53 -2.16 9.57
N LEU A 101 -9.40 -1.60 10.00
CA LEU A 101 -8.10 -2.27 9.85
C LEU A 101 -7.99 -3.51 10.74
N LEU A 102 -8.50 -3.45 11.97
CA LEU A 102 -8.59 -4.61 12.86
C LEU A 102 -9.42 -5.74 12.25
N TRP A 103 -10.54 -5.39 11.59
CA TRP A 103 -11.33 -6.36 10.86
C TRP A 103 -10.55 -6.99 9.70
N ALA A 104 -9.80 -6.19 8.93
CA ALA A 104 -8.96 -6.67 7.83
C ALA A 104 -7.80 -7.57 8.31
N GLU A 105 -7.23 -7.34 9.49
CA GLU A 105 -6.19 -8.19 10.11
C GLU A 105 -6.70 -9.62 10.35
N GLY A 106 -8.00 -9.79 10.62
CA GLY A 106 -8.65 -11.10 10.77
C GLY A 106 -8.74 -11.90 9.46
N LYS A 107 -8.30 -11.33 8.33
CA LYS A 107 -8.37 -11.90 6.97
C LYS A 107 -9.75 -12.46 6.60
N PRO A 108 -10.83 -11.66 6.79
CA PRO A 108 -12.20 -12.15 6.64
C PRO A 108 -12.59 -12.36 5.18
N GLU A 109 -12.04 -11.55 4.27
CA GLU A 109 -12.45 -11.46 2.88
C GLU A 109 -11.20 -11.31 1.99
N GLU A 110 -11.15 -12.05 0.88
CA GLU A 110 -9.97 -12.03 0.00
C GLU A 110 -9.68 -10.62 -0.55
N ALA A 111 -10.75 -9.90 -0.89
CA ALA A 111 -10.72 -8.54 -1.43
C ALA A 111 -10.59 -7.44 -0.36
N PHE A 112 -10.48 -7.80 0.93
CA PHE A 112 -10.32 -6.87 2.04
C PHE A 112 -9.64 -7.55 3.24
N GLN A 113 -8.31 -7.65 3.17
CA GLN A 113 -7.50 -8.23 4.25
C GLN A 113 -6.13 -7.57 4.31
N ILE A 114 -5.49 -7.64 5.46
CA ILE A 114 -4.10 -7.20 5.58
C ILE A 114 -3.17 -8.24 4.95
N ASP A 115 -2.30 -7.74 4.08
CA ASP A 115 -1.21 -8.49 3.48
C ASP A 115 0.15 -7.97 3.98
N GLU A 116 0.88 -8.86 4.65
CA GLU A 116 2.20 -8.63 5.24
C GLU A 116 3.33 -9.21 4.36
N TYR A 117 2.99 -9.97 3.32
CA TYR A 117 3.94 -10.69 2.46
C TYR A 117 4.21 -9.98 1.14
N GLY A 118 3.62 -8.79 0.96
CA GLY A 118 3.83 -7.99 -0.24
C GLY A 118 5.29 -7.63 -0.46
N GLU A 119 5.71 -7.67 -1.73
CA GLU A 119 7.05 -7.32 -2.18
C GLU A 119 7.50 -5.95 -1.63
N GLN A 120 8.76 -5.93 -1.17
CA GLN A 120 9.46 -4.74 -0.71
C GLN A 120 10.00 -3.93 -1.90
N ASP A 121 10.02 -2.61 -1.76
CA ASP A 121 10.81 -1.79 -2.68
C ASP A 121 12.26 -1.67 -2.16
N TYR A 122 13.22 -1.55 -3.06
CA TYR A 122 14.63 -1.36 -2.70
C TYR A 122 15.15 -0.02 -3.23
N LEU A 123 15.78 0.74 -2.34
CA LEU A 123 16.48 1.97 -2.67
C LEU A 123 17.99 1.75 -2.51
N GLU A 124 18.68 1.66 -3.64
CA GLU A 124 20.14 1.62 -3.67
C GLU A 124 20.71 3.05 -3.68
N LYS A 125 21.60 3.35 -2.72
CA LYS A 125 22.36 4.60 -2.63
C LYS A 125 23.62 4.41 -1.79
N ASN A 126 24.75 4.96 -2.24
CA ASN A 126 26.06 4.85 -1.56
C ASN A 126 26.43 3.40 -1.19
N ASP A 127 26.30 2.48 -2.15
CA ASP A 127 26.57 1.04 -1.97
C ASP A 127 25.80 0.38 -0.83
N SER A 128 24.65 0.97 -0.46
CA SER A 128 23.75 0.48 0.58
C SER A 128 22.34 0.34 0.04
N ASP A 129 21.73 -0.82 0.33
CA ASP A 129 20.33 -1.09 0.04
C ASP A 129 19.46 -0.74 1.25
N VAL A 130 18.53 0.19 1.04
CA VAL A 130 17.46 0.50 1.98
C VAL A 130 16.19 -0.20 1.51
N TYR A 131 15.74 -1.19 2.28
CA TYR A 131 14.50 -1.91 2.03
C TYR A 131 13.32 -1.13 2.58
N ILE A 132 12.31 -0.91 1.73
CA ILE A 132 11.05 -0.29 2.08
C ILE A 132 10.00 -1.39 2.22
N ASN A 133 9.58 -1.62 3.46
CA ASN A 133 8.57 -2.59 3.81
C ASN A 133 7.20 -1.96 3.77
N TYR A 134 6.21 -2.76 3.41
CA TYR A 134 4.84 -2.32 3.29
C TYR A 134 3.91 -3.28 3.99
N HIS A 135 2.98 -2.68 4.71
CA HIS A 135 1.82 -3.35 5.24
C HIS A 135 0.62 -2.82 4.45
N SER A 136 -0.01 -3.70 3.68
CA SER A 136 -1.00 -3.29 2.69
C SER A 136 -2.37 -3.87 3.01
N LEU A 137 -3.40 -3.05 2.93
CA LEU A 137 -4.78 -3.52 2.85
C LEU A 137 -5.02 -4.00 1.41
N LEU A 138 -5.12 -5.30 1.23
CA LEU A 138 -5.36 -5.97 -0.04
C LEU A 138 -6.76 -5.62 -0.56
N LEU A 139 -6.83 -5.19 -1.83
CA LEU A 139 -8.06 -4.85 -2.53
C LEU A 139 -8.38 -5.85 -3.65
N SER A 140 -7.36 -6.49 -4.21
CA SER A 140 -7.50 -7.53 -5.23
C SER A 140 -6.22 -8.34 -5.31
N MET A 141 -6.35 -9.63 -5.60
CA MET A 141 -5.25 -10.54 -5.80
C MET A 141 -5.55 -11.45 -6.99
N GLU A 142 -4.67 -11.46 -7.99
CA GLU A 142 -4.94 -12.11 -9.28
C GLU A 142 -3.76 -12.97 -9.74
N GLY A 143 -4.11 -14.19 -10.17
CA GLY A 143 -3.27 -15.10 -10.96
C GLY A 143 -1.98 -15.59 -10.31
N LYS A 144 -1.42 -16.69 -10.82
CA LYS A 144 -0.02 -17.06 -10.54
C LYS A 144 0.88 -16.35 -11.54
N ILE A 145 1.74 -15.47 -11.07
CA ILE A 145 2.68 -14.76 -11.91
C ILE A 145 4.04 -15.49 -11.89
N PHE A 146 4.52 -15.87 -13.07
CA PHE A 146 5.93 -16.22 -13.29
C PHE A 146 6.61 -15.01 -13.92
N MET A 147 7.19 -14.12 -13.11
CA MET A 147 7.85 -12.92 -13.62
C MET A 147 9.11 -12.60 -12.81
N GLU A 148 10.25 -12.53 -13.51
CA GLU A 148 11.49 -11.96 -12.98
C GLU A 148 11.70 -10.55 -13.53
N THR A 149 12.06 -9.58 -12.68
CA THR A 149 12.58 -8.24 -13.05
C THR A 149 11.64 -7.23 -13.74
N PHE A 150 10.48 -6.91 -13.15
CA PHE A 150 9.52 -5.93 -13.72
C PHE A 150 9.05 -4.79 -12.80
N GLY A 151 9.69 -4.52 -11.66
CA GLY A 151 9.26 -3.45 -10.73
C GLY A 151 9.03 -2.07 -11.38
N ARG A 152 9.75 -1.76 -12.47
CA ARG A 152 9.52 -0.53 -13.27
C ARG A 152 8.12 -0.44 -13.90
N GLN A 153 7.55 -1.57 -14.35
CA GLN A 153 6.22 -1.60 -14.94
C GLN A 153 5.14 -1.37 -13.87
N PHE A 154 5.34 -1.91 -12.67
CA PHE A 154 4.48 -1.68 -11.51
C PHE A 154 4.43 -0.21 -11.12
N ASN A 155 5.56 0.49 -11.20
CA ASN A 155 5.60 1.94 -11.01
C ASN A 155 4.74 2.71 -12.03
N PHE A 156 4.75 2.31 -13.31
CA PHE A 156 3.88 2.93 -14.32
C PHE A 156 2.39 2.66 -14.07
N PHE A 157 2.03 1.43 -13.69
CA PHE A 157 0.66 1.09 -13.34
C PHE A 157 0.20 1.81 -12.07
N LYS A 158 1.04 1.87 -11.03
CA LYS A 158 0.79 2.68 -9.83
C LYS A 158 0.52 4.13 -10.21
N TYR A 159 1.39 4.75 -10.99
CA TYR A 159 1.20 6.13 -11.46
C TYR A 159 -0.16 6.29 -12.16
N THR A 160 -0.51 5.38 -13.06
CA THR A 160 -1.79 5.44 -13.80
C THR A 160 -2.98 5.32 -12.85
N MET A 161 -2.97 4.37 -11.92
CA MET A 161 -4.04 4.21 -10.92
C MET A 161 -4.19 5.46 -10.05
N MET A 162 -3.09 6.02 -9.53
CA MET A 162 -3.10 7.27 -8.76
C MET A 162 -3.73 8.42 -9.55
N ARG A 163 -3.47 8.50 -10.87
CA ARG A 163 -4.05 9.54 -11.74
C ARG A 163 -5.53 9.32 -12.00
N THR A 164 -5.97 8.08 -12.13
CA THR A 164 -7.38 7.71 -12.31
C THR A 164 -8.22 8.10 -11.11
N PHE A 165 -7.71 7.90 -9.89
CA PHE A 165 -8.43 8.17 -8.65
C PHE A 165 -7.97 9.45 -7.93
N LYS A 166 -7.44 10.43 -8.67
CA LYS A 166 -6.84 11.66 -8.13
C LYS A 166 -7.78 12.52 -7.26
N GLN A 167 -9.09 12.30 -7.35
CA GLN A 167 -10.10 12.93 -6.50
C GLN A 167 -10.03 12.44 -5.05
N PHE A 168 -9.43 11.27 -4.80
CA PHE A 168 -9.15 10.73 -3.47
C PHE A 168 -7.66 10.89 -3.18
N SER A 169 -7.30 11.60 -2.11
CA SER A 169 -5.91 11.62 -1.63
C SER A 169 -5.45 10.22 -1.21
N LEU A 170 -6.37 9.35 -0.79
CA LEU A 170 -6.13 7.94 -0.49
C LEU A 170 -5.51 7.18 -1.68
N SER A 171 -5.72 7.63 -2.92
CA SER A 171 -5.09 7.03 -4.09
C SER A 171 -3.55 7.05 -4.02
N GLY A 172 -2.95 7.98 -3.27
CA GLY A 172 -1.51 8.02 -3.02
C GLY A 172 -0.97 6.82 -2.24
N ALA A 173 -1.84 6.07 -1.55
CA ALA A 173 -1.49 4.84 -0.84
C ALA A 173 -1.55 3.60 -1.75
N LEU A 174 -2.07 3.72 -2.98
CA LEU A 174 -2.18 2.58 -3.88
C LEU A 174 -0.82 1.97 -4.21
N ARG A 175 -0.79 0.64 -4.20
CA ARG A 175 0.32 -0.17 -4.67
C ARG A 175 -0.19 -1.27 -5.57
N ILE A 176 0.69 -1.67 -6.48
CA ILE A 176 0.63 -2.91 -7.22
C ILE A 176 1.93 -3.64 -6.95
N TYR A 177 1.86 -4.90 -6.52
CA TYR A 177 3.00 -5.62 -5.96
C TYR A 177 2.79 -7.14 -6.08
N ILE A 178 3.86 -7.92 -5.91
CA ILE A 178 3.78 -9.38 -5.85
C ILE A 178 3.63 -9.85 -4.39
N THR A 179 2.82 -10.87 -4.13
CA THR A 179 2.64 -11.48 -2.79
C THR A 179 2.51 -13.01 -2.89
N GLY A 180 2.75 -13.75 -1.80
CA GLY A 180 2.54 -15.21 -1.71
C GLY A 180 3.78 -16.10 -1.64
#